data_AF-A0A5B0DZ32-F1
#
_entry.id   AF-A0A5B0DZ32-F1
#
_cell.length_a   1.000
_cell.length_b   1.000
_cell.length_c   1.000
_cell.angle_alpha   90.00
_cell.angle_beta   90.00
_cell.angle_gamma   90.00
#
_symmetry.space_group_name_H-M   'P 1'
#
loop_
_entity.id
_entity.type
_entity.pdbx_description
1 polymer ?
#
loop_
_entity_poly.entity_id
_entity_poly.type
_entity_poly.pdbx_seq_one_letter_code
_entity_poly.pdbx_strand_id
1 'polypeptide(L)'
;MAQCPVDFQAVDQRLARILTQYRESPKLLHLIRSYLRQVEVIQQAICNLASYFDLDTAVGDQLTILGKHMGFPRRHCVCSTQPVFGFDCNPDEALTIFGFCAEANWLACSDVGIAYVTINDDELYRKFLRVRRYQIQAYFDRSSLNTAIRTLWGEQAMIMEHGRGRVILAPGRPLTTAEQAVVQLYPRVLPVPLGIAVRFHFGSLRPFGFGEGWGGFCDRPSLTGNAITSEDDQEILSEDGQQIMADGMGADSEWICPVDVRAYDC
;
A
#
# COMPACT_ATOMS: atom_id res chain seq x y z
N MET A 1 -8.74 -26.84 -17.90
CA MET A 1 -7.27 -26.76 -17.87
C MET A 1 -6.72 -27.97 -18.59
N ALA A 2 -5.83 -27.79 -19.57
CA ALA A 2 -5.18 -28.92 -20.23
C ALA A 2 -4.33 -29.68 -19.20
N GLN A 3 -4.42 -31.01 -19.18
CA GLN A 3 -3.71 -31.84 -18.22
C GLN A 3 -2.22 -31.87 -18.58
N CYS A 4 -1.37 -31.37 -17.69
CA CYS A 4 0.06 -31.31 -17.93
C CYS A 4 0.68 -32.71 -17.89
N PRO A 5 1.65 -33.00 -18.78
CA PRO A 5 2.23 -34.34 -18.88
C PRO A 5 3.06 -34.67 -17.65
N VAL A 6 2.72 -35.80 -17.01
CA VAL A 6 3.53 -36.39 -15.94
C VAL A 6 4.81 -36.97 -16.54
N ASP A 7 5.88 -36.97 -15.75
CA ASP A 7 7.21 -37.39 -16.17
C ASP A 7 7.21 -38.75 -16.89
N PHE A 8 7.82 -38.81 -18.08
CA PHE A 8 7.92 -39.98 -18.97
C PHE A 8 6.60 -40.54 -19.51
N GLN A 9 5.44 -40.12 -19.01
CA GLN A 9 4.15 -40.65 -19.43
C GLN A 9 3.89 -40.37 -20.92
N ALA A 10 4.25 -39.17 -21.38
CA ALA A 10 4.01 -38.75 -22.75
C ALA A 10 4.99 -39.43 -23.73
N VAL A 11 6.17 -39.81 -23.23
CA VAL A 11 7.20 -40.54 -23.98
C VAL A 11 6.80 -42.01 -24.14
N ASP A 12 6.41 -42.67 -23.06
CA ASP A 12 6.09 -44.10 -23.06
C ASP A 12 4.83 -44.40 -23.90
N GLN A 13 3.82 -43.53 -23.86
CA GLN A 13 2.64 -43.63 -24.74
C GLN A 13 2.99 -43.57 -26.22
N ARG A 14 4.02 -42.79 -26.60
CA ARG A 14 4.46 -42.64 -27.99
C ARG A 14 5.40 -43.79 -28.40
N LEU A 15 6.25 -44.27 -27.50
CA LEU A 15 7.06 -45.46 -27.72
C LEU A 15 6.20 -46.71 -27.96
N ALA A 16 5.04 -46.81 -27.29
CA ALA A 16 4.10 -47.91 -27.51
C ALA A 16 3.52 -47.99 -28.94
N ARG A 17 3.59 -46.88 -29.72
CA ARG A 17 3.10 -46.81 -31.11
C ARG A 17 4.13 -47.24 -32.15
N ILE A 18 5.33 -47.61 -31.73
CA ILE A 18 6.39 -48.08 -32.64
C ILE A 18 5.94 -49.39 -33.31
N LEU A 19 6.13 -49.46 -34.63
CA LEU A 19 5.85 -50.63 -35.44
C LEU A 19 6.58 -51.86 -34.90
N THR A 20 5.95 -53.03 -34.97
CA THR A 20 6.46 -54.30 -34.41
C THR A 20 7.86 -54.63 -34.90
N GLN A 21 8.20 -54.32 -36.15
CA GLN A 21 9.53 -54.53 -36.75
C GLN A 21 10.67 -53.83 -36.02
N TYR A 22 10.39 -52.74 -35.29
CA TYR A 22 11.40 -51.89 -34.66
C TYR A 22 11.42 -51.96 -33.12
N ARG A 23 10.61 -52.83 -32.52
CA ARG A 23 10.49 -52.95 -31.06
C ARG A 23 11.76 -53.43 -30.36
N GLU A 24 12.64 -54.12 -31.07
CA GLU A 24 13.89 -54.68 -30.51
C GLU A 24 15.13 -53.87 -30.91
N SER A 25 14.99 -52.72 -31.57
CA SER A 25 16.13 -51.90 -31.99
C SER A 25 16.52 -50.90 -30.89
N PRO A 26 17.53 -51.19 -30.04
CA PRO A 26 17.85 -50.34 -28.89
C PRO A 26 18.32 -48.94 -29.30
N LYS A 27 19.05 -48.83 -30.42
CA LYS A 27 19.56 -47.55 -30.92
C LYS A 27 18.42 -46.62 -31.34
N LEU A 28 17.42 -47.15 -32.04
CA LEU A 28 16.27 -46.36 -32.48
C LEU A 28 15.39 -45.96 -31.29
N LEU A 29 15.14 -46.87 -30.36
CA LEU A 29 14.37 -46.58 -29.14
C LEU A 29 15.03 -45.48 -28.30
N HIS A 30 16.35 -45.54 -28.12
CA HIS A 30 17.08 -44.49 -27.41
C HIS A 30 17.01 -43.14 -28.12
N LEU A 31 17.14 -43.13 -29.45
CA LEU A 31 17.02 -41.90 -30.25
C LEU A 31 15.62 -41.28 -30.10
N ILE A 32 14.57 -42.07 -30.27
CA ILE A 32 13.18 -41.58 -30.14
C ILE A 32 12.93 -41.09 -28.72
N ARG A 33 13.36 -41.84 -27.70
CA ARG A 33 13.20 -41.47 -26.29
C ARG A 33 13.90 -40.15 -25.98
N SER A 34 15.12 -39.91 -26.47
CA SER A 34 15.83 -38.66 -26.20
C SER A 34 15.14 -37.45 -26.84
N TYR A 35 14.67 -37.55 -28.08
CA TYR A 35 13.93 -36.47 -28.74
C TYR A 35 12.57 -36.21 -28.08
N LEU A 36 11.80 -37.26 -27.80
CA LEU A 36 10.50 -37.11 -27.14
C LEU A 36 10.65 -36.53 -25.73
N ARG A 37 11.74 -36.85 -25.04
CA ARG A 37 12.05 -36.29 -23.73
C ARG A 37 12.28 -34.78 -23.80
N GLN A 38 12.99 -34.28 -24.81
CA GLN A 38 13.18 -32.84 -24.99
C GLN A 38 11.84 -32.13 -25.20
N VAL A 39 10.94 -32.71 -26.01
CA VAL A 39 9.59 -32.15 -26.24
C VAL A 39 8.75 -32.17 -24.96
N GLU A 40 8.81 -33.25 -24.17
CA GLU A 40 8.10 -33.35 -22.90
C GLU A 40 8.58 -32.31 -21.89
N VAL A 41 9.89 -32.10 -21.77
CA VAL A 41 10.47 -31.06 -20.90
C VAL A 41 9.99 -29.67 -21.31
N ILE A 42 9.96 -29.37 -22.61
CA ILE A 42 9.43 -28.10 -23.12
C ILE A 42 7.94 -27.96 -22.78
N GLN A 43 7.16 -29.02 -22.96
CA GLN A 43 5.73 -29.01 -22.65
C GLN A 43 5.47 -28.80 -21.15
N GLN A 44 6.26 -29.44 -20.27
CA GLN A 44 6.21 -29.23 -18.83
C GLN A 44 6.59 -27.80 -18.45
N ALA A 45 7.64 -27.23 -19.07
CA ALA A 45 8.04 -25.84 -18.85
C ALA A 45 6.93 -24.85 -19.25
N ILE A 46 6.28 -25.06 -20.41
CA ILE A 46 5.15 -24.23 -20.85
C ILE A 46 3.97 -24.35 -19.88
N CYS A 47 3.68 -25.56 -19.39
CA CYS A 47 2.65 -25.80 -18.40
C CYS A 47 2.90 -25.04 -17.09
N ASN A 48 4.14 -25.06 -16.60
CA ASN A 48 4.52 -24.41 -15.37
C ASN A 48 4.66 -22.89 -15.53
N LEU A 49 4.74 -22.37 -16.76
CA LEU A 49 4.94 -20.94 -17.04
C LEU A 49 3.91 -20.07 -16.31
N ALA A 50 2.63 -20.47 -16.34
CA ALA A 50 1.57 -19.73 -15.67
C ALA A 50 1.77 -19.62 -14.15
N SER A 51 2.29 -20.67 -13.51
CA SER A 51 2.52 -20.69 -12.06
C SER A 51 3.63 -19.74 -11.60
N TYR A 52 4.56 -19.35 -12.48
CA TYR A 52 5.59 -18.36 -12.16
C TYR A 52 5.08 -16.92 -12.21
N PHE A 53 3.92 -16.69 -12.84
CA PHE A 53 3.29 -15.37 -12.95
C PHE A 53 2.01 -15.27 -12.11
N ASP A 54 1.87 -16.13 -11.11
CA ASP A 54 0.83 -16.00 -10.10
C ASP A 54 1.27 -14.99 -9.03
N LEU A 55 0.39 -14.05 -8.68
CA LEU A 55 0.70 -12.99 -7.73
C LEU A 55 1.02 -13.53 -6.34
N ASP A 56 0.44 -14.67 -5.97
CA ASP A 56 0.58 -15.27 -4.64
C ASP A 56 1.89 -16.06 -4.48
N THR A 57 2.49 -16.52 -5.58
CA THR A 57 3.71 -17.35 -5.56
C THR A 57 4.91 -16.69 -6.23
N ALA A 58 4.72 -15.68 -7.08
CA ALA A 58 5.82 -15.03 -7.79
C ALA A 58 6.78 -14.32 -6.81
N VAL A 59 8.07 -14.42 -7.12
CA VAL A 59 9.19 -13.87 -6.33
C VAL A 59 10.14 -13.12 -7.27
N GLY A 60 10.80 -12.07 -6.77
CA GLY A 60 11.87 -11.36 -7.47
C GLY A 60 11.44 -10.73 -8.79
N ASP A 61 12.14 -11.08 -9.88
CA ASP A 61 11.92 -10.52 -11.21
C ASP A 61 10.54 -10.87 -11.79
N GLN A 62 10.00 -12.05 -11.48
CA GLN A 62 8.67 -12.46 -11.94
C GLN A 62 7.60 -11.50 -11.41
N LEU A 63 7.65 -11.19 -10.11
CA LEU A 63 6.77 -10.23 -9.47
C LEU A 63 7.02 -8.80 -10.01
N THR A 64 8.27 -8.46 -10.33
CA THR A 64 8.62 -7.17 -10.95
C THR A 64 7.95 -7.01 -12.32
N ILE A 65 7.94 -8.07 -13.14
CA ILE A 65 7.28 -8.07 -14.45
C ILE A 65 5.77 -7.88 -14.30
N LEU A 66 5.14 -8.56 -13.33
CA LEU A 66 3.72 -8.38 -13.03
C LEU A 66 3.40 -6.92 -12.66
N GLY A 67 4.17 -6.32 -11.76
CA GLY A 67 3.94 -4.93 -11.37
C GLY A 67 4.15 -3.94 -12.51
N LYS A 68 5.15 -4.15 -13.37
CA LYS A 68 5.32 -3.35 -14.61
C LYS A 68 4.09 -3.44 -15.50
N HIS A 69 3.50 -4.63 -15.66
CA HIS A 69 2.29 -4.82 -16.44
C HIS A 69 1.07 -4.11 -15.82
N MET A 70 0.99 -4.06 -14.50
CA MET A 70 -0.04 -3.32 -13.75
C MET A 70 0.20 -1.80 -13.67
N GLY A 71 1.28 -1.29 -14.30
CA GLY A 71 1.66 0.12 -14.27
C GLY A 71 2.22 0.59 -12.92
N PHE A 72 2.70 -0.33 -12.09
CA PHE A 72 3.31 -0.05 -10.78
C PHE A 72 4.69 -0.74 -10.68
N PRO A 73 5.75 -0.14 -11.23
CA PRO A 73 7.09 -0.72 -11.22
C PRO A 73 7.76 -0.60 -9.84
N ARG A 74 8.59 -1.56 -9.41
CA ARG A 74 9.30 -1.53 -8.10
C ARG A 74 10.05 -0.24 -7.77
N ARG A 75 10.58 0.44 -8.79
CA ARG A 75 11.34 1.68 -8.63
C ARG A 75 10.44 2.85 -8.99
N HIS A 76 10.22 3.72 -8.02
CA HIS A 76 9.38 4.90 -8.18
C HIS A 76 10.19 6.17 -8.03
N CYS A 77 9.83 7.16 -8.84
CA CYS A 77 10.20 8.56 -8.64
C CYS A 77 9.36 9.11 -7.49
N VAL A 78 10.00 9.61 -6.44
CA VAL A 78 9.37 10.23 -5.28
C VAL A 78 10.01 11.59 -5.01
N CYS A 79 9.30 12.46 -4.30
CA CYS A 79 9.84 13.76 -3.95
C CYS A 79 10.76 13.58 -2.74
N SER A 80 12.02 13.95 -2.89
CA SER A 80 12.97 13.93 -1.79
C SER A 80 12.63 15.08 -0.84
N THR A 81 12.26 14.78 0.39
CA THR A 81 12.38 15.76 1.47
C THR A 81 13.87 15.87 1.78
N GLN A 82 14.57 16.79 1.10
CA GLN A 82 15.95 17.05 1.43
C GLN A 82 16.03 17.47 2.90
N PRO A 83 17.01 16.95 3.66
CA PRO A 83 17.18 17.36 5.04
C PRO A 83 17.42 18.86 5.08
N VAL A 84 16.72 19.50 6.00
CA VAL A 84 16.67 20.96 6.06
C VAL A 84 17.74 21.42 7.04
N PHE A 85 18.48 22.46 6.67
CA PHE A 85 19.37 23.12 7.60
C PHE A 85 18.54 23.83 8.67
N GLY A 86 18.77 23.52 9.94
CA GLY A 86 18.03 24.11 11.03
C GLY A 86 18.59 23.74 12.40
N PHE A 87 17.96 24.29 13.43
CA PHE A 87 18.19 23.90 14.80
C PHE A 87 17.03 23.02 15.22
N ASP A 88 17.33 21.86 15.83
CA ASP A 88 16.32 20.97 16.40
C ASP A 88 15.68 21.65 17.61
N CYS A 89 14.61 22.41 17.33
CA CYS A 89 13.82 23.10 18.34
C CYS A 89 12.62 22.25 18.79
N ASN A 90 12.33 21.14 18.11
CA ASN A 90 11.24 20.23 18.41
C ASN A 90 11.46 18.86 17.75
N PRO A 91 11.49 17.76 18.52
CA PRO A 91 11.75 16.41 18.00
C PRO A 91 10.58 15.81 17.18
N ASP A 92 9.44 16.49 17.10
CA ASP A 92 8.21 16.01 16.46
C ASP A 92 7.99 16.52 15.02
N GLU A 93 8.95 17.25 14.44
CA GLU A 93 8.84 17.69 13.05
C GLU A 93 9.26 16.60 12.05
N ALA A 94 8.45 16.39 11.01
CA ALA A 94 8.65 15.38 9.98
C ALA A 94 9.84 15.64 9.02
N LEU A 95 10.64 16.68 9.28
CA LEU A 95 11.78 17.08 8.48
C LEU A 95 13.06 16.66 9.20
N THR A 96 13.93 15.93 8.51
CA THR A 96 15.25 15.60 9.04
C THR A 96 16.09 16.88 9.09
N ILE A 97 16.30 17.42 10.29
CA ILE A 97 17.10 18.63 10.51
C ILE A 97 18.58 18.26 10.63
N PHE A 98 19.44 18.93 9.87
CA PHE A 98 20.89 18.74 9.93
C PHE A 98 21.61 20.07 10.21
N GLY A 99 22.74 19.98 10.91
CA GLY A 99 23.57 21.12 11.29
C GLY A 99 24.60 21.55 10.24
N PHE A 100 25.48 22.49 10.62
CA PHE A 100 26.43 23.19 9.73
C PHE A 100 27.48 22.31 9.02
N CYS A 101 27.54 21.00 9.32
CA CYS A 101 28.55 20.07 8.79
C CYS A 101 27.97 18.91 7.98
N ALA A 102 26.65 18.87 7.76
CA ALA A 102 25.98 17.84 6.96
C ALA A 102 25.38 18.46 5.68
N GLU A 103 25.19 17.65 4.64
CA GLU A 103 24.58 18.07 3.38
C GLU A 103 23.09 18.40 3.60
N ALA A 104 22.82 19.63 4.07
CA ALA A 104 21.51 20.14 4.41
C ALA A 104 21.22 21.41 3.61
N ASN A 105 19.97 21.59 3.16
CA ASN A 105 19.57 22.75 2.39
C ASN A 105 18.64 23.66 3.19
N TRP A 106 18.71 24.97 2.95
CA TRP A 106 17.77 25.92 3.56
C TRP A 106 16.35 25.65 3.05
N LEU A 107 15.38 25.66 3.97
CA LEU A 107 13.95 25.52 3.64
C LEU A 107 13.60 26.58 2.58
N ALA A 108 13.05 26.17 1.44
CA ALA A 108 12.68 27.01 0.30
C ALA A 108 13.82 27.56 -0.61
N CYS A 109 15.07 27.10 -0.47
CA CYS A 109 16.18 27.48 -1.36
C CYS A 109 16.60 26.40 -2.38
N SER A 110 16.05 25.18 -2.30
CA SER A 110 16.32 24.13 -3.29
C SER A 110 15.03 23.68 -3.98
N ASP A 111 15.14 23.42 -5.29
CA ASP A 111 14.16 22.62 -6.01
C ASP A 111 14.08 21.27 -5.30
N VAL A 112 12.87 20.85 -4.93
CA VAL A 112 12.62 19.57 -4.28
C VAL A 112 13.21 18.47 -5.16
N GLY A 113 14.31 17.86 -4.71
CA GLY A 113 15.05 16.91 -5.52
C GLY A 113 14.21 15.67 -5.86
N ILE A 114 14.37 15.14 -7.07
CA ILE A 114 13.79 13.85 -7.43
C ILE A 114 14.63 12.74 -6.78
N ALA A 115 14.01 11.95 -5.89
CA ALA A 115 14.60 10.73 -5.36
C ALA A 115 13.97 9.49 -6.00
N TYR A 116 14.71 8.38 -5.96
CA TYR A 116 14.18 7.08 -6.36
C TYR A 116 14.05 6.18 -5.14
N VAL A 117 12.84 5.70 -4.88
CA VAL A 117 12.59 4.65 -3.88
C VAL A 117 12.38 3.33 -4.60
N THR A 118 13.07 2.29 -4.14
CA THR A 118 12.93 0.94 -4.68
C THR A 118 12.37 0.02 -3.60
N ILE A 119 11.27 -0.66 -3.91
CA ILE A 119 10.66 -1.64 -3.00
C ILE A 119 11.38 -2.99 -3.19
N ASN A 120 12.28 -3.29 -2.25
CA ASN A 120 13.06 -4.53 -2.28
C ASN A 120 12.32 -5.72 -1.63
N ASP A 121 11.38 -5.44 -0.73
CA ASP A 121 10.57 -6.46 -0.07
C ASP A 121 9.41 -6.92 -0.97
N ASP A 122 9.45 -8.21 -1.32
CA ASP A 122 8.47 -8.86 -2.19
C ASP A 122 7.08 -8.92 -1.55
N GLU A 123 6.98 -9.11 -0.24
CA GLU A 123 5.68 -9.18 0.45
C GLU A 123 5.02 -7.81 0.51
N LEU A 124 5.80 -6.77 0.83
CA LEU A 124 5.32 -5.39 0.78
C LEU A 124 4.87 -5.03 -0.64
N TYR A 125 5.69 -5.33 -1.65
CA TYR A 125 5.36 -5.07 -3.04
C TYR A 125 4.11 -5.84 -3.51
N ARG A 126 3.94 -7.09 -3.09
CA ARG A 126 2.74 -7.89 -3.36
C ARG A 126 1.48 -7.23 -2.80
N LYS A 127 1.54 -6.64 -1.59
CA LYS A 127 0.41 -5.88 -1.03
C LYS A 127 0.04 -4.68 -1.90
N PHE A 128 1.03 -3.93 -2.39
CA PHE A 128 0.78 -2.81 -3.32
C PHE A 128 0.09 -3.27 -4.61
N LEU A 129 0.55 -4.37 -5.20
CA LEU A 129 -0.06 -4.93 -6.42
C LEU A 129 -1.49 -5.42 -6.17
N ARG A 130 -1.75 -6.08 -5.03
CA ARG A 130 -3.11 -6.48 -4.64
C ARG A 130 -4.05 -5.28 -4.52
N VAL A 131 -3.58 -4.17 -3.94
CA VAL A 131 -4.39 -2.94 -3.85
C VAL A 131 -4.58 -2.28 -5.21
N ARG A 132 -3.53 -2.21 -6.03
CA ARG A 132 -3.57 -1.63 -7.38
C ARG A 132 -4.63 -2.30 -8.27
N ARG A 133 -4.91 -3.59 -8.07
CA ARG A 133 -6.01 -4.29 -8.75
C ARG A 133 -7.35 -3.57 -8.57
N TYR A 134 -7.70 -3.13 -7.35
CA TYR A 134 -8.97 -2.45 -7.09
C TYR A 134 -9.07 -1.14 -7.86
N GLN A 135 -7.96 -0.40 -7.95
CA GLN A 135 -7.89 0.85 -8.70
C GLN A 135 -8.04 0.63 -10.21
N ILE A 136 -7.39 -0.40 -10.78
CA ILE A 136 -7.52 -0.75 -12.20
C ILE A 136 -8.95 -1.22 -12.53
N GLN A 137 -9.59 -1.93 -11.60
CA GLN A 137 -10.97 -2.39 -11.74
C GLN A 137 -12.01 -1.30 -11.43
N ALA A 138 -11.58 -0.07 -11.11
CA ALA A 138 -12.44 1.06 -10.76
C ALA A 138 -13.38 0.81 -9.57
N TYR A 139 -12.96 -0.03 -8.61
CA TYR A 139 -13.70 -0.27 -7.37
C TYR A 139 -13.43 0.83 -6.35
N PHE A 140 -14.14 1.94 -6.49
CA PHE A 140 -14.00 3.14 -5.66
C PHE A 140 -14.99 3.22 -4.49
N ASP A 141 -15.61 2.10 -4.14
CA ASP A 141 -16.55 2.04 -3.03
C ASP A 141 -15.82 2.00 -1.67
N ARG A 142 -16.53 2.42 -0.62
CA ARG A 142 -15.99 2.44 0.75
C ARG A 142 -15.55 1.05 1.22
N SER A 143 -16.24 -0.01 0.80
CA SER A 143 -15.91 -1.36 1.25
C SER A 143 -14.60 -1.84 0.64
N SER A 144 -14.40 -1.62 -0.67
CA SER A 144 -13.15 -1.89 -1.37
C SER A 144 -11.99 -1.03 -0.83
N LEU A 145 -12.23 0.24 -0.52
CA LEU A 145 -11.20 1.08 0.11
C LEU A 145 -10.81 0.54 1.48
N ASN A 146 -11.77 0.10 2.31
CA ASN A 146 -11.49 -0.50 3.61
C ASN A 146 -10.70 -1.82 3.46
N THR A 147 -11.05 -2.68 2.50
CA THR A 147 -10.29 -3.89 2.20
C THR A 147 -8.88 -3.57 1.70
N ALA A 148 -8.72 -2.52 0.89
CA ALA A 148 -7.42 -2.08 0.38
C ALA A 148 -6.49 -1.60 1.50
N ILE A 149 -6.96 -0.71 2.38
CA ILE A 149 -6.13 -0.21 3.50
C ILE A 149 -5.75 -1.34 4.47
N ARG A 150 -6.66 -2.29 4.71
CA ARG A 150 -6.37 -3.46 5.55
C ARG A 150 -5.36 -4.40 4.92
N THR A 151 -5.40 -4.54 3.59
CA THR A 151 -4.40 -5.32 2.85
C THR A 151 -3.00 -4.70 2.98
N LEU A 152 -2.89 -3.38 3.02
CA LEU A 152 -1.60 -2.67 3.16
C LEU A 152 -1.07 -2.73 4.60
N TRP A 153 -1.83 -2.21 5.57
CA TRP A 153 -1.34 -1.97 6.92
C TRP A 153 -1.81 -2.99 7.96
N GLY A 154 -2.79 -3.84 7.63
CA GLY A 154 -3.38 -4.85 8.51
C GLY A 154 -4.79 -4.49 9.00
N GLU A 155 -5.39 -5.36 9.81
CA GLU A 155 -6.80 -5.23 10.25
C GLU A 155 -7.11 -3.99 11.09
N GLN A 156 -6.10 -3.36 11.70
CA GLN A 156 -6.26 -2.14 12.49
C GLN A 156 -6.43 -0.88 11.63
N ALA A 157 -6.19 -0.98 10.32
CA ALA A 157 -6.35 0.12 9.40
C ALA A 157 -7.82 0.53 9.28
N MET A 158 -8.07 1.84 9.33
CA MET A 158 -9.42 2.38 9.27
C MET A 158 -9.50 3.69 8.49
N ILE A 159 -10.71 3.98 8.03
CA ILE A 159 -11.09 5.28 7.48
C ILE A 159 -11.58 6.12 8.66
N MET A 160 -10.86 7.19 9.01
CA MET A 160 -11.24 8.07 10.12
C MET A 160 -12.32 9.06 9.72
N GLU A 161 -12.16 9.70 8.56
CA GLU A 161 -13.10 10.68 8.03
C GLU A 161 -13.32 10.44 6.54
N HIS A 162 -14.55 10.62 6.09
CA HIS A 162 -14.90 10.64 4.67
C HIS A 162 -15.92 11.76 4.40
N GLY A 163 -15.71 12.55 3.35
CA GLY A 163 -16.66 13.58 2.93
C GLY A 163 -15.98 14.85 2.42
N ARG A 164 -16.77 15.79 1.91
CA ARG A 164 -16.29 17.13 1.48
C ARG A 164 -15.08 17.09 0.52
N GLY A 165 -15.00 16.08 -0.34
CA GLY A 165 -13.90 15.93 -1.30
C GLY A 165 -12.58 15.45 -0.69
N ARG A 166 -12.58 14.85 0.51
CA ARG A 166 -11.38 14.26 1.13
C ARG A 166 -11.68 12.98 1.90
N VAL A 167 -10.63 12.19 2.11
CA VAL A 167 -10.65 10.97 2.93
C VAL A 167 -9.40 10.95 3.80
N ILE A 168 -9.58 10.65 5.08
CA ILE A 168 -8.49 10.51 6.06
C ILE A 168 -8.35 9.04 6.45
N LEU A 169 -7.15 8.51 6.24
CA LEU A 169 -6.81 7.10 6.47
C LEU A 169 -5.83 6.96 7.63
N ALA A 170 -6.04 5.97 8.49
CA ALA A 170 -5.14 5.67 9.59
C ALA A 170 -4.68 4.20 9.51
N PRO A 171 -3.36 3.91 9.59
CA PRO A 171 -2.86 2.54 9.72
C PRO A 171 -3.26 1.88 11.04
N GLY A 172 -3.56 2.68 12.08
CA GLY A 172 -3.93 2.22 13.42
C GLY A 172 -2.78 1.68 14.27
N ARG A 173 -1.56 1.70 13.72
CA ARG A 173 -0.30 1.31 14.37
C ARG A 173 0.84 2.18 13.85
N PRO A 174 1.97 2.26 14.58
CA PRO A 174 3.17 2.85 14.00
C PRO A 174 3.61 2.09 12.74
N LEU A 175 4.00 2.84 11.71
CA LEU A 175 4.56 2.29 10.49
C LEU A 175 5.95 1.73 10.75
N THR A 176 6.27 0.61 10.11
CA THR A 176 7.64 0.08 10.10
C THR A 176 8.56 0.97 9.28
N THR A 177 9.88 0.89 9.49
CA THR A 177 10.87 1.67 8.71
C THR A 177 10.74 1.46 7.20
N ALA A 178 10.43 0.24 6.77
CA ALA A 178 10.21 -0.08 5.36
C ALA A 178 8.93 0.59 4.81
N GLU A 179 7.85 0.64 5.60
CA GLU A 179 6.60 1.33 5.24
C GLU A 179 6.76 2.85 5.23
N GLN A 180 7.51 3.41 6.19
CA GLN A 180 7.82 4.84 6.26
C GLN A 180 8.56 5.31 5.00
N ALA A 181 9.52 4.53 4.51
CA ALA A 181 10.29 4.86 3.30
C ALA A 181 9.42 4.93 2.03
N VAL A 182 8.25 4.29 2.02
CA VAL A 182 7.34 4.23 0.86
C VAL A 182 6.04 5.01 1.09
N VAL A 183 5.96 5.86 2.12
CA VAL A 183 4.72 6.57 2.48
C VAL A 183 4.11 7.34 1.30
N GLN A 184 4.96 7.99 0.50
CA GLN A 184 4.55 8.74 -0.71
C GLN A 184 3.94 7.88 -1.82
N LEU A 185 4.07 6.55 -1.75
CA LEU A 185 3.55 5.62 -2.74
C LEU A 185 2.13 5.15 -2.42
N TYR A 186 1.69 5.19 -1.15
CA TYR A 186 0.33 4.74 -0.79
C TYR A 186 -0.79 5.48 -1.53
N PRO A 187 -0.78 6.83 -1.64
CA PRO A 187 -1.85 7.54 -2.36
C PRO A 187 -1.98 7.12 -3.82
N ARG A 188 -0.88 6.66 -4.43
CA ARG A 188 -0.83 6.30 -5.86
C ARG A 188 -1.55 4.99 -6.19
N VAL A 189 -1.67 4.08 -5.23
CA VAL A 189 -2.32 2.77 -5.42
C VAL A 189 -3.72 2.68 -4.85
N LEU A 190 -4.07 3.55 -3.89
CA LEU A 190 -5.35 3.48 -3.20
C LEU A 190 -6.51 3.71 -4.17
N PRO A 191 -7.61 2.94 -4.07
CA PRO A 191 -8.75 3.08 -4.96
C PRO A 191 -9.60 4.28 -4.52
N VAL A 192 -9.14 5.48 -4.83
CA VAL A 192 -9.82 6.74 -4.53
C VAL A 192 -10.22 7.42 -5.86
N PRO A 193 -11.48 7.89 -5.99
CA PRO A 193 -11.91 8.67 -7.15
C PRO A 193 -11.05 9.91 -7.41
N LEU A 194 -10.99 10.32 -8.67
CA LEU A 194 -10.39 11.59 -9.06
C LEU A 194 -11.11 12.76 -8.37
N GLY A 195 -10.35 13.73 -7.89
CA GLY A 195 -10.87 14.92 -7.19
C GLY A 195 -11.08 14.75 -5.69
N ILE A 196 -10.80 13.57 -5.12
CA ILE A 196 -10.82 13.36 -3.67
C ILE A 196 -9.38 13.39 -3.13
N ALA A 197 -9.12 14.27 -2.17
CA ALA A 197 -7.83 14.35 -1.49
C ALA A 197 -7.67 13.20 -0.49
N VAL A 198 -6.51 12.53 -0.52
CA VAL A 198 -6.17 11.46 0.42
C VAL A 198 -5.19 12.01 1.46
N ARG A 199 -5.57 11.93 2.74
CA ARG A 199 -4.72 12.33 3.86
C ARG A 199 -4.52 11.17 4.81
N PHE A 200 -3.45 11.22 5.59
CA PHE A 200 -3.06 10.15 6.49
C PHE A 200 -2.95 10.64 7.91
N HIS A 201 -3.37 9.81 8.86
CA HIS A 201 -3.11 10.02 10.28
C HIS A 201 -2.16 8.93 10.77
N PHE A 202 -0.96 9.32 11.20
CA PHE A 202 0.07 8.39 11.70
C PHE A 202 0.20 8.38 13.23
N GLY A 203 -0.62 9.17 13.94
CA GLY A 203 -0.63 9.26 15.40
C GLY A 203 -1.17 8.00 16.08
N SER A 204 -0.92 7.88 17.39
CA SER A 204 -1.55 6.84 18.20
C SER A 204 -3.05 7.12 18.31
N LEU A 205 -3.88 6.10 18.08
CA LEU A 205 -5.34 6.10 18.31
C LEU A 205 -5.74 6.26 19.79
N ARG A 206 -4.98 7.02 20.60
CA ARG A 206 -5.40 7.41 21.94
C ARG A 206 -6.02 8.81 21.83
N PRO A 207 -7.32 8.91 21.52
CA PRO A 207 -8.03 10.17 21.68
C PRO A 207 -8.01 10.60 23.16
N PHE A 208 -8.55 11.78 23.43
CA PHE A 208 -8.71 12.31 24.78
C PHE A 208 -9.78 11.55 25.57
N GLY A 209 -9.54 11.27 26.86
CA GLY A 209 -10.50 10.57 27.73
C GLY A 209 -9.97 10.26 29.12
N PHE A 210 -10.78 9.60 29.94
CA PHE A 210 -10.45 9.28 31.32
C PHE A 210 -10.09 7.79 31.47
N GLY A 211 -8.94 7.50 32.10
CA GLY A 211 -8.51 6.13 32.43
C GLY A 211 -7.24 5.66 31.72
N GLU A 212 -6.88 4.39 31.92
CA GLU A 212 -5.67 3.79 31.36
C GLU A 212 -5.83 3.59 29.84
N GLY A 213 -5.10 4.39 29.03
CA GLY A 213 -5.18 4.35 27.56
C GLY A 213 -5.51 5.68 26.87
N TRP A 214 -5.65 6.80 27.59
CA TRP A 214 -6.03 8.11 27.04
C TRP A 214 -4.96 9.20 27.24
N GLY A 215 -5.01 10.32 26.48
CA GLY A 215 -4.16 11.51 26.65
C GLY A 215 -4.65 12.47 27.77
N GLY A 216 -3.73 13.13 28.50
CA GLY A 216 -4.01 13.85 29.76
C GLY A 216 -4.45 15.32 29.64
N PHE A 217 -4.95 15.87 30.76
CA PHE A 217 -5.64 17.18 30.90
C PHE A 217 -4.80 18.45 30.63
N CYS A 218 -3.49 18.34 30.45
CA CYS A 218 -2.57 19.48 30.35
C CYS A 218 -2.16 19.84 28.91
N ASP A 219 -2.57 19.06 27.91
CA ASP A 219 -2.52 19.44 26.51
C ASP A 219 -3.90 19.97 26.12
N ARG A 220 -4.03 21.28 25.86
CA ARG A 220 -5.33 21.91 25.55
C ARG A 220 -5.43 22.33 24.09
N PRO A 221 -6.29 21.69 23.29
CA PRO A 221 -6.93 22.32 22.14
C PRO A 221 -8.35 22.77 22.53
N SER A 222 -8.70 24.02 22.19
CA SER A 222 -10.00 24.62 22.49
C SER A 222 -11.11 23.97 21.67
N LEU A 223 -12.21 23.58 22.33
CA LEU A 223 -13.45 23.15 21.67
C LEU A 223 -14.09 24.35 20.95
N THR A 224 -13.86 24.49 19.66
CA THR A 224 -14.46 25.52 18.80
C THR A 224 -15.73 24.97 18.13
N GLY A 225 -16.78 24.74 18.91
CA GLY A 225 -18.13 24.46 18.41
C GLY A 225 -19.07 25.62 18.70
N ASN A 226 -20.07 25.86 17.84
CA ASN A 226 -21.14 26.80 18.15
C ASN A 226 -22.15 26.13 19.09
N ALA A 227 -22.51 26.80 20.19
CA ALA A 227 -23.58 26.36 21.07
C ALA A 227 -24.91 26.39 20.30
N ILE A 228 -25.76 25.38 20.53
CA ILE A 228 -27.12 25.41 19.99
C ILE A 228 -27.88 26.49 20.76
N THR A 229 -28.27 27.55 20.07
CA THR A 229 -29.10 28.62 20.62
C THR A 229 -30.55 28.49 20.17
N SER A 230 -31.48 28.95 21.02
CA SER A 230 -32.88 29.17 20.67
C SER A 230 -33.03 30.35 19.70
N GLU A 231 -34.22 30.58 19.15
CA GLU A 231 -34.52 31.75 18.29
C GLU A 231 -34.26 33.11 19.00
N ASP A 232 -34.23 33.11 20.33
CA ASP A 232 -33.90 34.28 21.17
C ASP A 232 -32.42 34.36 21.58
N ASP A 233 -31.52 33.65 20.89
CA ASP A 233 -30.07 33.57 21.18
C ASP A 233 -29.69 33.05 22.58
N GLN A 234 -30.61 32.37 23.25
CA GLN A 234 -30.34 31.70 24.53
C GLN A 234 -29.76 30.31 24.31
N GLU A 235 -28.64 30.02 24.95
CA GLU A 235 -27.96 28.72 24.89
C GLU A 235 -28.83 27.62 25.49
N ILE A 236 -29.03 26.54 24.75
CA ILE A 236 -29.76 25.38 25.23
C ILE A 236 -28.79 24.49 26.03
N LEU A 237 -29.08 24.35 27.33
CA LEU A 237 -28.29 23.55 28.27
C LEU A 237 -28.93 22.17 28.49
N SER A 238 -28.09 21.17 28.73
CA SER A 238 -28.49 19.84 29.23
C SER A 238 -29.01 19.93 30.67
N GLU A 239 -29.62 18.86 31.18
CA GLU A 239 -30.14 18.76 32.56
C GLU A 239 -29.05 19.02 33.62
N ASP A 240 -27.78 18.77 33.28
CA ASP A 240 -26.62 19.03 34.13
C ASP A 240 -26.03 20.46 33.96
N GLY A 241 -26.72 21.35 33.23
CA GLY A 241 -26.28 22.73 32.97
C GLY A 241 -25.15 22.85 31.96
N GLN A 242 -24.85 21.79 31.20
CA GLN A 242 -23.80 21.80 30.18
C GLN A 242 -24.37 22.21 28.81
N GLN A 243 -23.65 23.08 28.09
CA GLN A 243 -24.04 23.50 26.74
C GLN A 243 -24.09 22.31 25.78
N ILE A 244 -25.17 22.22 25.00
CA ILE A 244 -25.30 21.23 23.95
C ILE A 244 -24.73 21.84 22.66
N MET A 245 -23.63 21.25 22.16
CA MET A 245 -22.92 21.74 20.99
C MET A 245 -23.42 21.05 19.72
N ALA A 246 -23.72 21.82 18.67
CA ALA A 246 -24.25 21.27 17.41
C ALA A 246 -23.16 20.63 16.52
N ASP A 247 -21.89 20.87 16.82
CA ASP A 247 -20.77 20.42 16.00
C ASP A 247 -19.59 19.99 16.90
N GLY A 248 -19.72 18.81 17.53
CA GLY A 248 -18.71 18.24 18.42
C GLY A 248 -17.52 17.59 17.70
N MET A 249 -17.56 17.49 16.37
CA MET A 249 -16.46 17.03 15.54
C MET A 249 -16.32 17.97 14.35
N GLY A 250 -15.77 19.16 14.62
CA GLY A 250 -15.30 20.04 13.57
C GLY A 250 -14.37 19.29 12.62
N ALA A 251 -14.57 19.49 11.33
CA ALA A 251 -13.81 18.86 10.25
C ALA A 251 -12.28 19.06 10.39
N ASP A 252 -11.82 20.06 11.13
CA ASP A 252 -10.40 20.32 11.36
C ASP A 252 -10.04 20.14 12.83
N SER A 253 -10.57 19.09 13.44
CA SER A 253 -10.28 18.83 14.82
C SER A 253 -8.79 18.54 14.98
N GLU A 254 -8.09 19.37 15.78
CA GLU A 254 -6.63 19.40 15.94
C GLU A 254 -6.03 18.03 16.32
N TRP A 255 -6.84 17.08 16.80
CA TRP A 255 -6.44 15.72 17.15
C TRP A 255 -6.29 14.75 15.96
N ILE A 256 -6.80 15.07 14.77
CA ILE A 256 -6.73 14.19 13.59
C ILE A 256 -5.41 14.40 12.80
N CYS A 257 -4.58 15.39 13.14
CA CYS A 257 -3.27 15.71 12.51
C CYS A 257 -3.09 15.12 11.09
N PRO A 258 -3.94 15.52 10.11
CA PRO A 258 -3.96 14.86 8.82
C PRO A 258 -2.76 15.31 8.01
N VAL A 259 -1.85 14.38 7.74
CA VAL A 259 -0.67 14.60 6.90
C VAL A 259 -1.07 14.45 5.45
N ASP A 260 -0.85 15.51 4.67
CA ASP A 260 -0.94 15.44 3.22
C ASP A 260 0.36 14.87 2.67
N VAL A 261 0.30 13.62 2.25
CA VAL A 261 1.41 12.93 1.62
C VAL A 261 1.34 13.27 0.14
N ARG A 262 1.93 14.40 -0.23
CA ARG A 262 1.99 14.91 -1.61
C ARG A 262 2.63 13.89 -2.54
N ALA A 263 1.80 13.09 -3.22
CA ALA A 263 2.29 11.99 -4.03
C ALA A 263 2.90 12.42 -5.37
N TYR A 264 2.62 13.64 -5.83
CA TYR A 264 3.03 14.13 -7.15
C TYR A 264 3.66 15.53 -7.13
N ASP A 265 3.59 16.26 -6.02
CA ASP A 265 4.15 17.61 -5.93
C ASP A 265 5.58 17.55 -5.41
N CYS A 266 6.49 17.54 -6.37
CA CYS A 266 7.81 18.13 -6.25
C CYS A 266 7.74 19.45 -7.07
#